data_AF-A0A2Z2HZZ4-F1
#
_entry.id   AF-A0A2Z2HZZ4-F1
#
_cell.length_a   1.000
_cell.length_b   1.000
_cell.length_c   1.000
_cell.angle_alpha   90.00
_cell.angle_beta   90.00
_cell.angle_gamma   90.00
#
_symmetry.space_group_name_H-M   'P 1'
#
loop_
_entity.id
_entity.type
_entity.pdbx_description
1 polymer ?
#
loop_
_entity_poly.entity_id
_entity_poly.type
_entity_poly.pdbx_seq_one_letter_code
_entity_poly.pdbx_strand_id
1 'polypeptide(L)' 'MSLERFVKANLLVLPIVLVVGYFYLASLPVIVLPIGVAYVTASVLLTFAWIMSRLSLRLW' A
#
# COMPACT_ATOMS: atom_id res chain seq x y z
N MET A 1 -15.82 1.75 1.70
CA MET A 1 -15.08 2.13 0.47
C MET A 1 -15.00 0.92 -0.44
N SER A 2 -15.14 1.05 -1.77
CA SER A 2 -14.89 -0.09 -2.66
C SER A 2 -13.38 -0.38 -2.75
N LEU A 3 -13.01 -1.64 -3.02
CA LEU A 3 -11.61 -2.06 -3.20
C LEU A 3 -10.89 -1.21 -4.25
N GLU A 4 -11.58 -0.83 -5.32
CA GLU A 4 -11.05 0.06 -6.35
C GLU A 4 -10.72 1.46 -5.83
N ARG A 5 -11.58 2.06 -5.00
CA ARG A 5 -11.30 3.37 -4.40
C ARG A 5 -10.13 3.29 -3.42
N PHE A 6 -10.03 2.19 -2.67
CA PHE A 6 -8.89 1.95 -1.78
C PHE A 6 -7.57 1.88 -2.56
N VAL A 7 -7.52 1.09 -3.64
CA VAL A 7 -6.32 0.95 -4.48
C VAL A 7 -5.93 2.29 -5.11
N LYS A 8 -6.90 3.04 -5.66
CA LYS A 8 -6.66 4.36 -6.27
C LYS A 8 -6.11 5.38 -5.27
N ALA A 9 -6.63 5.40 -4.04
CA ALA A 9 -6.09 6.27 -2.99
C ALA A 9 -4.66 5.84 -2.59
N ASN A 10 -4.45 4.54 -2.42
CA ASN A 10 -3.16 4.00 -1.99
C ASN A 10 -2.05 4.09 -3.03
N LEU A 11 -2.38 4.19 -4.31
CA LEU A 11 -1.40 4.47 -5.37
C LEU A 11 -0.61 5.76 -5.14
N LEU A 12 -1.22 6.77 -4.51
CA LEU A 12 -0.55 8.02 -4.13
C LEU A 12 0.02 7.95 -2.70
N VAL A 13 -0.71 7.35 -1.77
CA VAL A 13 -0.29 7.29 -0.36
C VAL A 13 0.94 6.42 -0.15
N LEU A 14 1.02 5.24 -0.80
CA LEU A 14 2.16 4.33 -0.66
C LEU A 14 3.51 4.99 -0.98
N PRO A 15 3.71 5.62 -2.16
CA PRO A 15 4.99 6.25 -2.46
C PRO A 15 5.31 7.40 -1.51
N ILE A 16 4.32 8.19 -1.07
CA ILE A 16 4.53 9.24 -0.07
C ILE A 16 5.00 8.62 1.25
N VAL A 17 4.33 7.57 1.72
CA VAL A 17 4.70 6.85 2.96
C VAL A 17 6.12 6.27 2.85
N LEU A 18 6.48 5.69 1.71
CA LEU A 18 7.82 5.15 1.49
C LEU A 18 8.90 6.25 1.47
N VAL A 19 8.65 7.36 0.78
CA VAL A 19 9.58 8.50 0.72
C VAL A 19 9.75 9.13 2.09
N VAL A 20 8.66 9.45 2.79
CA VAL A 20 8.70 10.01 4.15
C VAL A 20 9.37 9.02 5.11
N GLY A 21 9.01 7.74 5.03
CA GLY A 21 9.62 6.70 5.85
C GLY A 21 11.13 6.58 5.64
N TYR A 22 11.60 6.76 4.40
CA TYR A 22 13.03 6.77 4.07
C TYR A 22 13.75 7.99 4.66
N PHE A 23 13.21 9.20 4.48
CA PHE A 23 13.84 10.42 4.99
C PHE A 23 13.88 10.52 6.51
N TYR A 24 12.88 9.96 7.19
CA TYR A 24 12.74 10.05 8.65
C TYR A 24 13.06 8.74 9.37
N LEU A 25 13.75 7.79 8.70
CA LEU A 25 14.00 6.45 9.23
C LEU A 25 14.69 6.46 10.61
N ALA A 26 15.64 7.38 10.81
CA ALA A 26 16.36 7.54 12.07
C ALA A 26 15.55 8.25 13.18
N SER A 27 14.50 8.99 12.81
CA SER A 27 13.67 9.78 13.72
C SER A 27 12.31 9.12 14.01
N LEU A 28 12.02 7.99 13.36
CA LEU A 28 10.76 7.29 13.51
C LEU A 28 10.68 6.59 14.87
N PRO A 29 9.58 6.77 15.62
CA PRO A 29 9.36 6.00 16.84
C PRO A 29 9.34 4.51 16.52
N VAL A 30 9.89 3.70 17.42
CA VAL A 30 10.00 2.23 17.25
C VAL A 30 8.63 1.58 16.94
N ILE A 31 7.54 2.12 17.49
CA ILE A 31 6.17 1.64 17.27
C ILE A 31 5.67 1.91 15.84
N VAL A 32 6.16 2.96 15.16
CA VAL A 32 5.69 3.33 13.83
C VAL A 32 6.24 2.39 12.76
N LEU A 33 7.42 1.83 12.96
CA LEU A 33 8.03 0.84 12.07
C LEU A 33 7.13 -0.38 11.78
N PRO A 34 6.67 -1.16 12.79
CA PRO A 34 5.83 -2.33 12.54
C PRO A 34 4.46 -1.94 11.95
N ILE A 35 3.88 -0.80 12.37
CA ILE A 35 2.60 -0.32 11.83
C ILE A 35 2.75 0.08 10.37
N GLY A 36 3.79 0.84 10.03
CA GLY A 36 4.09 1.26 8.67
C GLY A 36 4.34 0.07 7.76
N VAL A 37 5.14 -0.90 8.21
CA VAL A 37 5.41 -2.14 7.45
C VAL A 37 4.13 -2.95 7.25
N ALA A 38 3.31 -3.12 8.28
CA ALA A 38 2.03 -3.83 8.17
C ALA A 38 1.09 -3.13 7.18
N TYR A 39 0.98 -1.80 7.24
CA TYR A 39 0.19 -1.00 6.32
C TYR A 39 0.65 -1.15 4.87
N VAL A 40 1.95 -1.00 4.63
CA VAL A 40 2.54 -1.13 3.29
C VAL A 40 2.27 -2.53 2.75
N THR A 41 2.52 -3.56 3.55
CA THR A 41 2.31 -4.96 3.16
C THR A 41 0.86 -5.25 2.81
N ALA A 42 -0.09 -4.84 3.67
CA ALA A 42 -1.51 -5.01 3.41
C ALA A 42 -1.97 -4.27 2.14
N SER A 43 -1.49 -3.03 1.96
CA SER A 43 -1.85 -2.21 0.80
C SER A 43 -1.33 -2.81 -0.52
N VAL A 44 -0.11 -3.37 -0.51
CA VAL A 44 0.47 -4.08 -1.65
C VAL A 44 -0.33 -5.33 -1.98
N LEU A 45 -0.65 -6.15 -0.98
CA LEU A 45 -1.43 -7.38 -1.19
C LEU A 45 -2.83 -7.10 -1.75
N LEU A 46 -3.52 -6.09 -1.20
CA LEU A 46 -4.84 -5.70 -1.69
C LEU A 46 -4.78 -5.13 -3.11
N THR A 47 -3.75 -4.36 -3.43
CA THR A 47 -3.53 -3.84 -4.78
C THR A 47 -3.26 -4.98 -5.76
N PHE A 48 -2.40 -5.92 -5.39
CA PHE A 48 -2.11 -7.09 -6.21
C PHE A 48 -3.35 -7.95 -6.46
N ALA A 49 -4.11 -8.26 -5.41
CA ALA A 49 -5.36 -9.03 -5.51
C ALA A 49 -6.38 -8.34 -6.44
N TRP A 50 -6.53 -7.01 -6.34
CA TRP A 50 -7.42 -6.25 -7.22
C TRP A 50 -6.96 -6.28 -8.69
N ILE A 51 -5.66 -6.13 -8.95
CA ILE A 51 -5.09 -6.20 -10.30
C ILE A 51 -5.34 -7.59 -10.90
N MET A 52 -5.06 -8.65 -10.14
CA MET A 52 -5.24 -10.04 -10.58
C MET A 52 -6.70 -10.37 -10.85
N SER A 53 -7.62 -9.91 -10.01
CA SER A 53 -9.07 -10.06 -10.24
C SER A 53 -9.53 -9.38 -11.54
N ARG A 54 -9.00 -8.19 -11.86
CA ARG A 54 -9.31 -7.53 -13.14
C ARG A 54 -8.66 -8.20 -14.34
N LEU A 55 -7.44 -8.73 -14.19
CA LEU A 55 -6.76 -9.48 -15.24
C LEU A 55 -7.50 -10.78 -15.55
N SER A 56 -7.96 -11.52 -14.54
CA SER A 56 -8.70 -12.76 -14.76
C SER A 56 -10.00 -12.52 -15.54
N LEU A 57 -10.72 -11.44 -15.25
CA LEU A 57 -11.94 -11.07 -15.98
C LEU A 57 -11.70 -10.59 -17.42
N ARG A 58 -10.45 -10.25 -17.79
CA ARG A 58 -10.08 -9.81 -19.14
C ARG A 58 -9.42 -10.90 -19.98
N LEU A 59 -8.87 -11.92 -19.32
CA LEU A 59 -8.20 -13.06 -19.95
C LEU A 59 -9.17 -14.23 -20.24
N TRP A 60 -10.39 -14.14 -19.71
CA TRP A 60 -11.52 -15.01 -20.01
C TRP A 60 -12.49 -14.29 -20.95
#